data_AF-A0AAD8A4M5-F1
#
_entry.id   AF-A0AAD8A4M5-F1
#
_cell.length_a   1.000
_cell.length_b   1.000
_cell.length_c   1.000
_cell.angle_alpha   90.00
_cell.angle_beta   90.00
_cell.angle_gamma   90.00
#
_symmetry.space_group_name_H-M   'P 1'
#
loop_
_entity.id
_entity.type
_entity.pdbx_description
1 polymer ?
#
loop_
_entity_poly.entity_id
_entity_poly.type
_entity_poly.pdbx_seq_one_letter_code
_entity_poly.pdbx_strand_id
1 'polypeptide(L)'
;MKSINVRECLNLNLKLLTFCSVYPNDISSKPHINYIYRSYNAFTIFLLCFTSMGIPSWLIFTEYPLEEGIEVMSILITQFRCLSRFLTFVIHRNGIKNLISNLYNNFNVHGKTFNEEESCIIEQTITKCRKITKYYVGLFCCTGISMVLQPLTAKEEENFDEHFNSTTHFERPLPFKTYFPKWNISRSPQYEMEYVAHSYLALVESFGIGSIDSFCVTILMYISCQFDLLCISLKNIKKNALKNINNQISLDDTLNPKDIIEGSIIIQKYRSNSTVTDKTQDSAMTETEFTYIVKCIRHHQSML
;
A
#
# COMPACT_ATOMS: atom_id res chain seq x y z
N MET A 1 -27.00 -13.25 -0.04
CA MET A 1 -25.98 -12.22 -0.35
C MET A 1 -24.64 -12.68 0.20
N LYS A 2 -23.57 -12.61 -0.60
CA LYS A 2 -22.21 -12.93 -0.15
C LYS A 2 -21.73 -11.78 0.74
N SER A 3 -21.25 -12.07 1.95
CA SER A 3 -20.67 -11.03 2.81
C SER A 3 -19.41 -10.48 2.16
N ILE A 4 -19.41 -9.20 1.80
CA ILE A 4 -18.23 -8.55 1.21
C ILE A 4 -17.14 -8.45 2.27
N ASN A 5 -16.03 -9.14 2.04
CA ASN A 5 -14.89 -9.08 2.92
C ASN A 5 -13.92 -7.99 2.45
N VAL A 6 -14.09 -6.80 3.02
CA VAL A 6 -13.29 -5.60 2.76
C VAL A 6 -11.79 -5.84 2.95
N ARG A 7 -11.42 -6.79 3.82
CA ARG A 7 -10.02 -7.16 4.06
C ARG A 7 -9.35 -7.66 2.78
N GLU A 8 -10.12 -8.23 1.85
CA GLU A 8 -9.61 -8.69 0.56
C GLU A 8 -9.04 -7.57 -0.31
N CYS A 9 -9.45 -6.32 -0.09
CA CYS A 9 -8.90 -5.15 -0.80
C CYS A 9 -7.39 -5.01 -0.56
N LEU A 10 -7.01 -5.02 0.72
CA LEU A 10 -5.62 -4.80 1.15
C LEU A 10 -4.82 -6.11 1.21
N ASN A 11 -5.46 -7.28 1.32
CA ASN A 11 -4.79 -8.57 1.51
C ASN A 11 -3.68 -8.84 0.47
N LEU A 12 -3.91 -8.50 -0.80
CA LEU A 12 -2.89 -8.66 -1.83
C LEU A 12 -1.65 -7.79 -1.51
N ASN A 13 -1.84 -6.48 -1.30
CA ASN A 13 -0.75 -5.56 -0.95
C ASN A 13 -0.04 -5.97 0.35
N LEU A 14 -0.77 -6.42 1.37
CA LEU A 14 -0.17 -6.87 2.63
C LEU A 14 0.70 -8.13 2.44
N LYS A 15 0.27 -9.08 1.62
CA LYS A 15 1.09 -10.26 1.26
C LYS A 15 2.34 -9.85 0.49
N LEU A 16 2.22 -8.90 -0.43
CA LEU A 16 3.36 -8.36 -1.17
C LEU A 16 4.35 -7.68 -0.24
N LEU A 17 3.90 -6.77 0.64
CA LEU A 17 4.73 -6.13 1.66
C LEU A 17 5.42 -7.15 2.60
N THR A 18 4.76 -8.27 2.88
CA THR A 18 5.33 -9.38 3.68
C THR A 18 6.48 -10.04 2.95
N PHE A 19 6.33 -10.30 1.65
CA PHE A 19 7.39 -10.86 0.84
C PHE A 19 8.59 -9.91 0.72
N CYS A 20 8.35 -8.59 0.60
CA CYS A 20 9.40 -7.57 0.51
C CYS A 20 10.16 -7.31 1.81
N SER A 21 9.84 -8.01 2.91
CA SER A 21 10.36 -7.73 4.24
C SER A 21 9.92 -6.40 4.89
N VAL A 22 8.88 -5.76 4.36
CA VAL A 22 8.43 -4.41 4.79
C VAL A 22 7.17 -4.47 5.67
N TYR A 23 6.57 -5.65 5.83
CA TYR A 23 5.31 -5.80 6.55
C TYR A 23 5.42 -5.40 8.04
N PRO A 24 4.50 -4.55 8.54
CA PRO A 24 4.59 -3.97 9.89
C PRO A 24 4.13 -4.91 11.01
N ASN A 25 3.43 -6.00 10.71
CA ASN A 25 2.91 -6.92 11.73
C ASN A 25 3.74 -8.19 11.85
N ASP A 26 3.60 -8.84 13.00
CA ASP A 26 4.01 -10.23 13.17
C ASP A 26 3.20 -11.11 12.20
N ILE A 27 3.90 -11.93 11.42
CA ILE A 27 3.32 -12.77 10.35
C ILE A 27 2.56 -13.95 10.95
N SER A 28 3.00 -14.44 12.10
CA SER A 28 2.46 -15.63 12.72
C SER A 28 2.28 -15.46 14.22
N SER A 29 1.40 -16.26 14.82
CA SER A 29 1.30 -16.39 16.27
C SER A 29 2.54 -17.06 16.89
N LYS A 30 3.31 -17.80 16.09
CA LYS A 30 4.50 -18.52 16.56
C LYS A 30 5.71 -17.58 16.67
N PRO A 31 6.39 -17.48 17.82
CA PRO A 31 7.49 -16.53 18.04
C PRO A 31 8.69 -16.79 17.13
N HIS A 32 9.01 -18.05 16.81
CA HIS A 32 10.14 -18.41 15.96
C HIS A 32 10.00 -17.88 14.52
N ILE A 33 8.79 -17.90 13.95
CA ILE A 33 8.56 -17.38 12.59
C ILE A 33 8.78 -15.87 12.56
N ASN A 34 8.31 -15.16 13.58
CA ASN A 34 8.51 -13.71 13.68
C ASN A 34 9.98 -13.35 13.91
N TYR A 35 10.73 -14.17 14.64
CA TYR A 35 12.17 -13.99 14.81
C TYR A 35 12.91 -14.13 13.47
N ILE A 36 12.63 -15.20 12.71
CA ILE A 36 13.21 -15.42 11.37
C ILE A 36 12.87 -14.24 10.44
N TYR A 37 11.62 -13.78 10.46
CA TYR A 37 11.21 -12.65 9.63
C TYR A 37 11.91 -11.34 10.02
N ARG A 38 12.11 -11.08 11.31
CA ARG A 38 12.89 -9.92 11.78
C ARG A 38 14.35 -10.01 11.35
N SER A 39 14.94 -11.20 11.38
CA SER A 39 16.28 -11.45 10.87
C SER A 39 16.37 -11.22 9.36
N TYR A 40 15.40 -11.70 8.59
CA TYR A 40 15.28 -11.44 7.15
C TYR A 40 15.18 -9.94 6.83
N ASN A 41 14.42 -9.17 7.63
CA ASN A 41 14.34 -7.72 7.49
C ASN A 41 15.64 -7.01 7.81
N ALA A 42 16.27 -7.37 8.94
CA ALA A 42 17.56 -6.81 9.30
C ALA A 42 18.63 -7.12 8.24
N PHE A 43 18.64 -8.35 7.70
CA PHE A 43 19.52 -8.76 6.63
C PHE A 43 19.29 -7.97 5.34
N THR A 44 18.03 -7.78 4.94
CA THR A 44 17.68 -7.02 3.73
C THR A 44 18.09 -5.55 3.84
N ILE A 45 17.81 -4.90 4.98
CA ILE A 45 18.24 -3.51 5.23
C ILE A 45 19.76 -3.41 5.28
N PHE A 46 20.43 -4.35 5.95
CA PHE A 46 21.89 -4.40 6.01
C PHE A 46 22.49 -4.51 4.61
N LEU A 47 21.98 -5.41 3.78
CA LEU A 47 22.45 -5.60 2.41
C LEU A 47 22.23 -4.35 1.56
N LEU A 48 21.04 -3.72 1.65
CA LEU A 48 20.71 -2.47 0.96
C LEU A 48 21.68 -1.34 1.36
N CYS A 49 21.93 -1.16 2.66
CA CYS A 49 22.90 -0.18 3.16
C CYS A 49 24.32 -0.49 2.70
N PHE A 50 24.74 -1.76 2.77
CA PHE A 50 26.08 -2.20 2.39
C PHE A 50 26.36 -1.94 0.90
N THR A 51 25.47 -2.37 0.01
CA THR A 51 25.59 -2.10 -1.44
C THR A 51 25.51 -0.60 -1.75
N SER A 52 24.62 0.13 -1.06
CA SER A 52 24.53 1.60 -1.22
C SER A 52 25.83 2.33 -0.84
N MET A 53 26.67 1.78 0.04
CA MET A 53 27.97 2.35 0.38
C MET A 53 29.08 2.01 -0.63
N GLY A 54 28.91 0.91 -1.39
CA GLY A 54 29.85 0.52 -2.46
C GLY A 54 29.82 1.48 -3.65
N ILE A 55 28.67 2.12 -3.92
CA ILE A 55 28.49 3.03 -5.06
C ILE A 55 29.27 4.36 -4.86
N PRO A 56 29.14 5.09 -3.75
CA PRO A 56 29.99 6.26 -3.46
C PRO A 56 31.47 5.91 -3.41
N SER A 57 31.81 4.72 -2.92
CA SER A 57 33.20 4.26 -2.89
C SER A 57 33.76 4.16 -4.31
N TRP A 58 32.98 3.62 -5.27
CA TRP A 58 33.37 3.58 -6.67
C TRP A 58 33.59 4.98 -7.25
N LEU A 59 32.68 5.91 -6.98
CA LEU A 59 32.76 7.31 -7.43
C LEU A 59 33.96 8.09 -6.87
N ILE A 60 34.45 7.73 -5.69
CA ILE A 60 35.58 8.44 -5.04
C ILE A 60 36.92 7.86 -5.47
N PHE A 61 37.02 6.54 -5.64
CA PHE A 61 38.30 5.84 -5.81
C PHE A 61 38.63 5.46 -7.24
N THR A 62 37.69 5.59 -8.18
CA THR A 62 37.89 5.20 -9.59
C THR A 62 38.02 6.44 -10.45
N GLU A 63 38.97 6.44 -11.38
CA GLU A 63 39.02 7.44 -12.46
C GLU A 63 38.08 6.98 -13.57
N TYR A 64 37.09 7.80 -13.94
CA TYR A 64 36.06 7.44 -14.91
C TYR A 64 35.73 8.61 -15.87
N PRO A 65 35.27 8.32 -17.09
CA PRO A 65 34.75 9.33 -18.00
C PRO A 65 33.43 9.90 -17.46
N LEU A 66 33.11 11.14 -17.83
CA LEU A 66 31.92 11.87 -17.33
C LEU A 66 30.61 11.08 -17.53
N GLU A 67 30.48 10.36 -18.64
CA GLU A 67 29.28 9.56 -18.97
C GLU A 67 29.01 8.47 -17.93
N GLU A 68 30.03 7.68 -17.58
CA GLU A 68 29.93 6.65 -16.56
C GLU A 68 29.68 7.24 -15.17
N GLY A 69 30.28 8.40 -14.88
CA GLY A 69 30.00 9.14 -13.66
C GLY A 69 28.53 9.51 -13.51
N ILE A 70 27.91 10.01 -14.58
CA ILE A 70 26.48 10.38 -14.59
C ILE A 70 25.59 9.14 -14.40
N GLU A 71 25.93 8.03 -15.06
CA GLU A 71 25.25 6.75 -14.91
C GLU A 71 25.24 6.31 -13.43
N VAL A 72 26.42 6.25 -12.81
CA VAL A 72 26.56 5.79 -11.42
C VAL A 72 25.92 6.75 -10.42
N MET A 73 25.98 8.06 -10.67
CA MET A 73 25.26 9.06 -9.85
C MET A 73 23.74 8.89 -9.92
N SER A 74 23.20 8.57 -11.10
CA SER A 74 21.76 8.26 -11.26
C SER A 74 21.35 7.03 -10.45
N ILE A 75 22.18 5.99 -10.47
CA ILE A 75 21.99 4.78 -9.64
C ILE A 75 22.04 5.15 -8.16
N LEU A 76 23.02 5.96 -7.73
CA LEU A 76 23.14 6.38 -6.33
C LEU A 76 21.90 7.14 -5.84
N ILE A 77 21.37 8.07 -6.63
CA ILE A 77 20.13 8.81 -6.30
C ILE A 77 18.95 7.85 -6.18
N THR A 78 18.85 6.88 -7.10
CA THR A 78 17.80 5.86 -7.08
C THR A 78 17.89 4.99 -5.83
N GLN A 79 19.10 4.58 -5.44
CA GLN A 79 19.38 3.81 -4.24
C GLN A 79 19.01 4.58 -2.97
N PHE A 80 19.42 5.84 -2.87
CA PHE A 80 19.04 6.70 -1.75
C PHE A 80 17.51 6.88 -1.64
N ARG A 81 16.83 7.07 -2.78
CA ARG A 81 15.37 7.14 -2.83
C ARG A 81 14.73 5.84 -2.37
N CYS A 82 15.25 4.68 -2.79
CA CYS A 82 14.73 3.39 -2.35
C CYS A 82 14.93 3.20 -0.84
N LEU A 83 16.15 3.38 -0.35
CA LEU A 83 16.49 3.28 1.06
C LEU A 83 15.63 4.20 1.93
N SER A 84 15.44 5.46 1.54
CA SER A 84 14.59 6.39 2.30
C SER A 84 13.14 5.90 2.42
N ARG A 85 12.58 5.29 1.37
CA ARG A 85 11.21 4.70 1.40
C ARG A 85 11.15 3.47 2.30
N PHE A 86 12.10 2.55 2.18
CA PHE A 86 12.18 1.38 3.07
C PHE A 86 12.29 1.80 4.53
N LEU A 87 13.22 2.72 4.85
CA LEU A 87 13.40 3.26 6.19
C LEU A 87 12.15 3.97 6.71
N THR A 88 11.48 4.77 5.88
CA THR A 88 10.23 5.44 6.26
C THR A 88 9.17 4.44 6.71
N PHE A 89 8.99 3.36 5.95
CA PHE A 89 8.03 2.31 6.27
C PHE A 89 8.40 1.53 7.54
N VAL A 90 9.70 1.25 7.74
CA VAL A 90 10.21 0.56 8.93
C VAL A 90 10.06 1.42 10.19
N ILE A 91 10.42 2.70 10.12
CA ILE A 91 10.30 3.66 11.23
C ILE A 91 8.83 3.85 11.61
N HIS A 92 7.95 4.05 10.62
CA HIS A 92 6.53 4.32 10.85
C HIS A 92 5.66 3.06 10.92
N ARG A 93 6.24 1.87 11.11
CA ARG A 93 5.52 0.59 11.11
C ARG A 93 4.31 0.57 12.05
N ASN A 94 4.42 1.18 13.23
CA ASN A 94 3.34 1.24 14.21
C ASN A 94 2.18 2.11 13.71
N GLY A 95 2.49 3.22 13.04
CA GLY A 95 1.50 4.08 12.41
C GLY A 95 0.76 3.36 11.28
N ILE A 96 1.49 2.63 10.44
CA ILE A 96 0.91 1.84 9.34
C ILE A 96 0.05 0.69 9.87
N LYS A 97 0.47 0.02 10.95
CA LYS A 97 -0.35 -0.99 11.64
C LYS A 97 -1.65 -0.39 12.16
N ASN A 98 -1.57 0.77 12.83
CA ASN A 98 -2.74 1.46 13.33
C ASN A 98 -3.68 1.87 12.19
N LEU A 99 -3.13 2.41 11.10
CA LEU A 99 -3.86 2.76 9.89
C LEU A 99 -4.62 1.55 9.33
N ILE A 100 -3.95 0.41 9.11
CA ILE A 100 -4.60 -0.80 8.59
C ILE A 100 -5.71 -1.28 9.52
N SER A 101 -5.46 -1.28 10.84
CA SER A 101 -6.47 -1.69 11.84
C SER A 101 -7.67 -0.75 11.83
N ASN A 102 -7.44 0.57 11.80
CA ASN A 102 -8.50 1.57 11.76
C ASN A 102 -9.34 1.45 10.49
N LEU A 103 -8.70 1.26 9.33
CA LEU A 103 -9.41 1.04 8.08
C LEU A 103 -10.32 -0.18 8.16
N TYR A 104 -9.84 -1.31 8.70
CA TYR A 104 -10.67 -2.52 8.83
C TYR A 104 -11.80 -2.38 9.83
N ASN A 105 -11.56 -1.74 10.96
CA ASN A 105 -12.56 -1.61 12.02
C ASN A 105 -13.64 -0.58 11.66
N ASN A 106 -13.26 0.48 10.94
CA ASN A 106 -14.15 1.61 10.65
C ASN A 106 -14.76 1.54 9.24
N PHE A 107 -14.46 0.55 8.41
CA PHE A 107 -15.08 0.49 7.07
C PHE A 107 -16.60 0.31 7.10
N ASN A 108 -17.09 -0.51 8.04
CA ASN A 108 -18.50 -0.82 8.16
C ASN A 108 -19.21 0.29 8.92
N VAL A 109 -19.66 1.30 8.20
CA VAL A 109 -20.47 2.39 8.76
C VAL A 109 -21.77 1.81 9.34
N HIS A 110 -21.94 1.87 10.65
CA HIS A 110 -23.15 1.51 11.41
C HIS A 110 -23.52 0.02 11.53
N GLY A 111 -22.61 -0.93 11.23
CA GLY A 111 -22.89 -2.36 11.41
C GLY A 111 -24.09 -2.87 10.59
N LYS A 112 -24.52 -2.11 9.58
CA LYS A 112 -25.64 -2.45 8.70
C LYS A 112 -25.14 -3.32 7.55
N THR A 113 -26.02 -4.18 7.06
CA THR A 113 -25.85 -4.80 5.74
C THR A 113 -25.87 -3.71 4.68
N PHE A 114 -24.81 -3.64 3.87
CA PHE A 114 -24.71 -2.71 2.74
C PHE A 114 -25.92 -2.83 1.81
N ASN A 115 -26.36 -1.70 1.27
CA ASN A 115 -27.33 -1.70 0.19
C ASN A 115 -26.71 -2.35 -1.07
N GLU A 116 -27.54 -2.76 -2.03
CA GLU A 116 -27.05 -3.36 -3.28
C GLU A 116 -26.13 -2.41 -4.05
N GLU A 117 -26.46 -1.12 -4.07
CA GLU A 117 -25.66 -0.07 -4.71
C GLU A 117 -24.29 0.11 -4.02
N GLU A 118 -24.27 0.21 -2.69
CA GLU A 118 -23.03 0.34 -1.89
C GLU A 118 -22.14 -0.89 -2.07
N SER A 119 -22.74 -2.08 -2.03
CA SER A 119 -22.07 -3.36 -2.26
C SER A 119 -21.40 -3.41 -3.63
N CYS A 120 -22.12 -2.97 -4.67
CA CYS A 120 -21.60 -2.92 -6.03
C CYS A 120 -20.38 -1.99 -6.15
N ILE A 121 -20.44 -0.80 -5.54
CA ILE A 121 -19.33 0.17 -5.56
C ILE A 121 -18.09 -0.39 -4.85
N ILE A 122 -18.28 -1.03 -3.70
CA ILE A 122 -17.19 -1.63 -2.93
C ILE A 122 -16.54 -2.77 -3.74
N GLU A 123 -17.32 -3.67 -4.33
CA GLU A 123 -16.80 -4.78 -5.13
C GLU A 123 -16.04 -4.30 -6.38
N GLN A 124 -16.57 -3.27 -7.06
CA GLN A 124 -15.89 -2.64 -8.20
C GLN A 124 -14.56 -2.02 -7.76
N THR A 125 -14.53 -1.32 -6.63
CA THR A 125 -13.30 -0.73 -6.07
C THR A 125 -12.28 -1.80 -5.74
N ILE A 126 -12.67 -2.86 -5.02
CA ILE A 126 -11.77 -3.98 -4.68
C ILE A 126 -11.15 -4.59 -5.95
N THR A 127 -11.98 -4.81 -6.97
CA THR A 127 -11.52 -5.39 -8.24
C THR A 127 -10.54 -4.46 -8.95
N LYS A 128 -10.82 -3.15 -8.98
CA LYS A 128 -9.93 -2.13 -9.55
C LYS A 128 -8.60 -2.05 -8.80
N CYS A 129 -8.63 -1.97 -7.46
CA CYS A 129 -7.43 -1.95 -6.62
C CYS A 129 -6.52 -3.16 -6.92
N ARG A 130 -7.09 -4.37 -6.95
CA ARG A 130 -6.32 -5.59 -7.23
C ARG A 130 -5.72 -5.62 -8.63
N LYS A 131 -6.43 -5.10 -9.63
CA LYS A 131 -5.90 -4.97 -11.00
C LYS A 131 -4.74 -3.98 -11.03
N ILE A 132 -4.91 -2.81 -10.43
CA ILE A 132 -3.87 -1.77 -10.36
C ILE A 132 -2.62 -2.31 -9.64
N THR A 133 -2.77 -2.93 -8.47
CA THR A 133 -1.64 -3.54 -7.74
C THR A 133 -0.89 -4.55 -8.60
N LYS A 134 -1.59 -5.44 -9.32
CA LYS A 134 -0.93 -6.43 -10.20
C LYS A 134 -0.15 -5.77 -11.33
N TYR A 135 -0.73 -4.77 -11.99
CA TYR A 135 -0.03 -4.06 -13.07
C TYR A 135 1.17 -3.28 -12.56
N TYR A 136 1.03 -2.59 -11.42
CA TYR A 136 2.10 -1.80 -10.84
C TYR A 136 3.28 -2.69 -10.41
N VAL A 137 3.01 -3.73 -9.62
CA VAL A 137 4.04 -4.66 -9.15
C VAL A 137 4.65 -5.42 -10.33
N GLY A 138 3.84 -5.86 -11.30
CA GLY A 138 4.32 -6.52 -12.51
C GLY A 138 5.28 -5.65 -13.31
N LEU A 139 4.98 -4.36 -13.49
CA LEU A 139 5.87 -3.41 -14.16
C LEU A 139 7.22 -3.29 -13.45
N PHE A 140 7.21 -3.12 -12.13
CA PHE A 140 8.44 -3.06 -11.34
C PHE A 140 9.23 -4.37 -11.39
N CYS A 141 8.57 -5.53 -11.33
CA CYS A 141 9.23 -6.83 -11.52
C CYS A 141 9.94 -6.90 -12.88
N CYS A 142 9.28 -6.49 -13.96
CA CYS A 142 9.88 -6.47 -15.29
C CYS A 142 11.12 -5.58 -15.32
N THR A 143 11.08 -4.40 -14.69
CA THR A 143 12.26 -3.51 -14.58
C THR A 143 13.40 -4.17 -13.79
N GLY A 144 13.11 -4.79 -12.64
CA GLY A 144 14.12 -5.48 -11.84
C GLY A 144 14.76 -6.66 -12.58
N ILE A 145 13.95 -7.46 -13.26
CA ILE A 145 14.45 -8.57 -14.10
C ILE A 145 15.30 -8.03 -15.26
N SER A 146 14.87 -6.93 -15.89
CA SER A 146 15.63 -6.31 -16.98
C SER A 146 17.01 -5.84 -16.50
N MET A 147 17.10 -5.22 -15.31
CA MET A 147 18.39 -4.84 -14.72
C MET A 147 19.29 -6.04 -14.42
N VAL A 148 18.74 -7.16 -13.97
CA VAL A 148 19.52 -8.39 -13.74
C VAL A 148 20.02 -8.98 -15.07
N LEU A 149 19.16 -9.02 -16.09
CA LEU A 149 19.49 -9.64 -17.38
C LEU A 149 20.42 -8.77 -18.24
N GLN A 150 20.35 -7.44 -18.12
CA GLN A 150 21.13 -6.53 -18.97
C GLN A 150 22.64 -6.85 -18.98
N PRO A 151 23.34 -7.00 -17.84
CA PRO A 151 24.75 -7.41 -17.80
C PRO A 151 25.04 -8.76 -18.46
N LEU A 152 24.08 -9.71 -18.45
CA LEU A 152 24.26 -11.03 -19.06
C LEU A 152 24.07 -11.01 -20.58
N THR A 153 23.28 -10.05 -21.06
CA THR A 153 22.95 -9.90 -22.49
C THR A 153 23.82 -8.88 -23.22
N ALA A 154 24.45 -7.97 -22.48
CA ALA A 154 25.47 -7.09 -23.01
C ALA A 154 26.61 -7.98 -23.50
N LYS A 155 26.71 -8.13 -24.84
CA LYS A 155 27.88 -8.77 -25.42
C LYS A 155 29.09 -7.98 -24.96
N GLU A 156 30.12 -8.68 -24.49
CA GLU A 156 31.46 -8.12 -24.42
C GLU A 156 31.75 -7.62 -25.83
N GLU A 157 31.61 -6.31 -26.07
CA GLU A 157 32.24 -5.73 -27.24
C GLU A 157 33.72 -6.02 -27.03
N GLU A 158 34.22 -6.96 -27.81
CA GLU A 158 35.62 -7.19 -28.06
C GLU A 158 36.20 -5.85 -28.54
N ASN A 159 36.50 -4.93 -27.62
CA ASN A 159 37.45 -3.86 -27.84
C ASN A 159 38.84 -4.52 -27.92
N PHE A 160 39.02 -5.35 -28.95
CA PHE A 160 40.23 -6.10 -29.22
C PHE A 160 41.30 -5.22 -29.88
N ASP A 161 40.98 -3.99 -30.30
CA ASP A 161 41.79 -3.34 -31.32
C ASP A 161 42.52 -2.03 -30.97
N GLU A 162 42.45 -1.42 -29.76
CA GLU A 162 43.20 -0.15 -29.56
C GLU A 162 44.04 0.07 -28.29
N HIS A 163 44.07 -0.80 -27.28
CA HIS A 163 44.94 -0.59 -26.10
C HIS A 163 45.86 -1.78 -25.79
N PHE A 164 46.75 -2.11 -26.73
CA PHE A 164 47.78 -3.15 -26.58
C PHE A 164 48.92 -2.81 -25.57
N ASN A 165 48.82 -1.71 -24.81
CA ASN A 165 49.85 -1.31 -23.84
C ASN A 165 49.31 -0.99 -22.43
N SER A 166 48.02 -1.19 -22.18
CA SER A 166 47.42 -0.95 -20.86
C SER A 166 47.10 -2.29 -20.21
N THR A 167 47.57 -2.52 -18.99
CA THR A 167 47.09 -3.58 -18.08
C THR A 167 45.64 -3.30 -17.63
N THR A 168 44.72 -3.07 -18.57
CA THR A 168 43.30 -2.90 -18.32
C THR A 168 42.70 -4.28 -18.12
N HIS A 169 42.45 -4.60 -16.84
CA HIS A 169 41.77 -5.81 -16.43
C HIS A 169 40.39 -5.88 -17.11
N PHE A 170 40.07 -7.02 -17.73
CA PHE A 170 38.71 -7.31 -18.18
C PHE A 170 37.77 -7.26 -16.96
N GLU A 171 36.95 -6.23 -16.86
CA GLU A 171 35.93 -6.12 -15.81
C GLU A 171 34.65 -6.79 -16.29
N ARG A 172 34.27 -7.89 -15.65
CA ARG A 172 33.01 -8.57 -15.92
C ARG A 172 31.85 -7.64 -15.55
N PRO A 173 30.82 -7.50 -16.41
CA PRO A 173 29.73 -6.57 -16.13
C PRO A 173 28.94 -7.01 -14.88
N LEU A 174 28.66 -6.05 -14.01
CA LEU A 174 27.81 -6.21 -12.83
C LEU A 174 26.51 -5.39 -13.01
N PRO A 175 25.41 -5.77 -12.34
CA PRO A 175 24.17 -4.97 -12.36
C PRO A 175 24.36 -3.54 -11.84
N PHE A 176 25.32 -3.35 -10.92
CA PHE A 176 25.70 -2.05 -10.39
C PHE A 176 27.22 -1.96 -10.34
N LYS A 177 27.78 -0.81 -10.72
CA LYS A 177 29.20 -0.50 -10.55
C LYS A 177 29.46 -0.15 -9.08
N THR A 178 30.22 -0.99 -8.40
CA THR A 178 30.55 -0.88 -6.97
C THR A 178 32.05 -1.10 -6.77
N TYR A 179 32.59 -0.51 -5.71
CA TYR A 179 33.97 -0.73 -5.33
C TYR A 179 34.06 -1.07 -3.84
N PHE A 180 34.64 -2.23 -3.53
CA PHE A 180 34.92 -2.66 -2.17
C PHE A 180 36.43 -2.85 -1.99
N PRO A 181 37.06 -2.15 -1.03
CA PRO A 181 38.49 -2.30 -0.78
C PRO A 181 38.85 -3.76 -0.48
N LYS A 182 39.90 -4.29 -1.13
CA LYS A 182 40.41 -5.67 -1.00
C LYS A 182 39.50 -6.78 -1.56
N TRP A 183 38.38 -6.44 -2.19
CA TRP A 183 37.51 -7.40 -2.87
C TRP A 183 37.77 -7.35 -4.37
N ASN A 184 38.30 -8.44 -4.95
CA ASN A 184 38.64 -8.46 -6.37
C ASN A 184 37.51 -9.11 -7.19
N ILE A 185 36.72 -8.26 -7.82
CA ILE A 185 35.55 -8.66 -8.63
C ILE A 185 35.96 -9.42 -9.89
N SER A 186 37.20 -9.30 -10.36
CA SER A 186 37.69 -10.02 -11.55
C SER A 186 37.99 -11.51 -11.28
N ARG A 187 37.92 -11.97 -10.02
CA ARG A 187 38.23 -13.37 -9.66
C ARG A 187 36.99 -14.13 -9.18
N SER A 188 36.80 -15.33 -9.70
CA SER A 188 35.85 -16.29 -9.12
C SER A 188 36.38 -16.80 -7.77
N PRO A 189 35.53 -16.95 -6.72
CA PRO A 189 34.06 -16.88 -6.73
C PRO A 189 33.47 -15.50 -6.35
N GLN A 190 34.31 -14.46 -6.24
CA GLN A 190 33.92 -13.16 -5.68
C GLN A 190 32.95 -12.43 -6.61
N TYR A 191 33.18 -12.52 -7.92
CA TYR A 191 32.28 -12.02 -8.96
C TYR A 191 30.86 -12.59 -8.79
N GLU A 192 30.75 -13.91 -8.71
CA GLU A 192 29.48 -14.62 -8.70
C GLU A 192 28.69 -14.30 -7.42
N MET A 193 29.37 -14.15 -6.28
CA MET A 193 28.75 -13.72 -5.03
C MET A 193 28.19 -12.31 -5.11
N GLU A 194 28.94 -11.37 -5.66
CA GLU A 194 28.53 -9.97 -5.80
C GLU A 194 27.41 -9.82 -6.82
N TYR A 195 27.50 -10.53 -7.95
CA TYR A 195 26.45 -10.57 -8.95
C TYR A 195 25.13 -11.09 -8.36
N VAL A 196 25.17 -12.18 -7.57
CA VAL A 196 23.98 -12.71 -6.89
C VAL A 196 23.44 -11.73 -5.86
N ALA A 197 24.30 -11.08 -5.08
CA ALA A 197 23.90 -10.08 -4.09
C ALA A 197 23.22 -8.87 -4.75
N HIS A 198 23.79 -8.33 -5.81
CA HIS A 198 23.21 -7.23 -6.59
C HIS A 198 21.91 -7.63 -7.27
N SER A 199 21.84 -8.83 -7.84
CA SER A 199 20.64 -9.32 -8.50
C SER A 199 19.49 -9.50 -7.50
N TYR A 200 19.78 -10.09 -6.35
CA TYR A 200 18.83 -10.19 -5.25
C TYR A 200 18.35 -8.81 -4.80
N LEU A 201 19.28 -7.87 -4.61
CA LEU A 201 18.95 -6.51 -4.18
C LEU A 201 18.07 -5.78 -5.20
N ALA A 202 18.42 -5.82 -6.48
CA ALA A 202 17.64 -5.21 -7.56
C ALA A 202 16.21 -5.75 -7.62
N LEU A 203 16.03 -7.06 -7.42
CA LEU A 203 14.71 -7.71 -7.38
C LEU A 203 13.92 -7.31 -6.13
N VAL A 204 14.57 -7.24 -4.96
CA VAL A 204 13.92 -6.84 -3.71
C VAL A 204 13.55 -5.36 -3.73
N GLU A 205 14.38 -4.50 -4.28
CA GLU A 205 14.09 -3.08 -4.44
C GLU A 205 12.94 -2.85 -5.40
N SER A 206 12.98 -3.45 -6.59
CA SER A 206 11.92 -3.26 -7.58
C SER A 206 10.58 -3.76 -7.03
N PHE A 207 10.56 -4.97 -6.48
CA PHE A 207 9.36 -5.57 -5.91
C PHE A 207 8.90 -4.83 -4.65
N GLY A 208 9.84 -4.44 -3.79
CA GLY A 208 9.62 -3.69 -2.55
C GLY A 208 8.98 -2.34 -2.79
N ILE A 209 9.58 -1.53 -3.66
CA ILE A 209 9.09 -0.21 -4.02
C ILE A 209 7.75 -0.30 -4.75
N GLY A 210 7.61 -1.24 -5.69
CA GLY A 210 6.33 -1.49 -6.36
C GLY A 210 5.22 -1.88 -5.37
N SER A 211 5.55 -2.65 -4.32
CA SER A 211 4.60 -3.05 -3.28
C SER A 211 4.23 -1.91 -2.34
N ILE A 212 5.20 -1.07 -1.95
CA ILE A 212 4.96 0.14 -1.14
C ILE A 212 4.07 1.13 -1.91
N ASP A 213 4.41 1.43 -3.15
CA ASP A 213 3.66 2.39 -3.96
C ASP A 213 2.25 1.88 -4.26
N SER A 214 2.10 0.59 -4.61
CA SER A 214 0.76 0.00 -4.83
C SER A 214 -0.08 -0.06 -3.56
N PHE A 215 0.53 -0.27 -2.39
CA PHE A 215 -0.17 -0.15 -1.11
C PHE A 215 -0.68 1.28 -0.88
N CYS A 216 0.17 2.30 -1.06
CA CYS A 216 -0.23 3.71 -0.93
C CYS A 216 -1.38 4.07 -1.87
N VAL A 217 -1.30 3.67 -3.14
CA VAL A 217 -2.38 3.88 -4.12
C VAL A 217 -3.67 3.17 -3.68
N THR A 218 -3.56 1.95 -3.15
CA THR A 218 -4.74 1.21 -2.66
C THR A 218 -5.41 1.91 -1.47
N ILE A 219 -4.61 2.49 -0.55
CA ILE A 219 -5.14 3.29 0.56
C ILE A 219 -5.87 4.53 0.04
N LEU A 220 -5.29 5.24 -0.94
CA LEU A 220 -5.95 6.39 -1.55
C LEU A 220 -7.28 6.00 -2.22
N MET A 221 -7.30 4.91 -2.99
CA MET A 221 -8.53 4.40 -3.60
C MET A 221 -9.58 3.99 -2.56
N TYR A 222 -9.12 3.44 -1.44
CA TYR A 222 -9.99 3.09 -0.32
C TYR A 222 -10.65 4.33 0.30
N ILE A 223 -9.87 5.38 0.53
CA ILE A 223 -10.37 6.67 1.03
C ILE A 223 -11.37 7.28 0.03
N SER A 224 -11.07 7.24 -1.28
CA SER A 224 -12.01 7.70 -2.32
C SER A 224 -13.34 6.93 -2.27
N CYS A 225 -13.28 5.60 -2.16
CA CYS A 225 -14.48 4.77 -2.02
C CYS A 225 -15.29 5.14 -0.78
N GLN A 226 -14.64 5.51 0.32
CA GLN A 226 -15.33 5.95 1.54
C GLN A 226 -16.02 7.30 1.36
N PHE A 227 -15.42 8.23 0.61
CA PHE A 227 -16.11 9.47 0.23
C PHE A 227 -17.32 9.21 -0.68
N ASP A 228 -17.23 8.26 -1.61
CA ASP A 228 -18.38 7.87 -2.44
C ASP A 228 -19.53 7.30 -1.59
N LEU A 229 -19.21 6.43 -0.63
CA LEU A 229 -20.18 5.87 0.32
C LEU A 229 -20.81 6.96 1.21
N LEU A 230 -20.02 7.93 1.68
CA LEU A 230 -20.53 9.09 2.41
C LEU A 230 -21.52 9.87 1.56
N CYS A 231 -21.18 10.17 0.31
CA CYS A 231 -22.06 10.88 -0.62
C CYS A 231 -23.40 10.15 -0.80
N ILE A 232 -23.37 8.82 -0.93
CA ILE A 232 -24.58 7.99 -1.04
C ILE A 232 -25.39 8.00 0.25
N SER A 233 -24.74 7.91 1.41
CA SER A 233 -25.40 7.98 2.71
C SER A 233 -26.09 9.32 2.93
N LEU A 234 -25.46 10.43 2.52
CA LEU A 234 -26.03 11.78 2.58
C LEU A 234 -27.20 11.96 1.62
N LYS A 235 -27.09 11.46 0.38
CA LYS A 235 -28.21 11.47 -0.58
C LYS A 235 -29.43 10.69 -0.05
N ASN A 236 -29.18 9.61 0.68
CA ASN A 236 -30.21 8.73 1.24
C ASN A 236 -30.56 9.04 2.71
N ILE A 237 -30.21 10.23 3.21
CA ILE A 237 -30.32 10.58 4.63
C ILE A 237 -31.69 10.32 5.23
N LYS A 238 -32.78 10.75 4.57
CA LYS A 238 -34.15 10.63 5.09
C LYS A 238 -34.52 9.17 5.32
N LYS A 239 -34.20 8.32 4.34
CA LYS A 239 -34.42 6.87 4.39
C LYS A 239 -33.56 6.22 5.48
N ASN A 240 -32.31 6.66 5.63
CA ASN A 240 -31.36 6.11 6.60
C ASN A 240 -31.70 6.49 8.04
N ALA A 241 -32.16 7.72 8.28
CA ALA A 241 -32.64 8.21 9.57
C ALA A 241 -33.86 7.41 10.03
N LEU A 242 -34.87 7.24 9.16
CA LEU A 242 -36.04 6.42 9.43
C LEU A 242 -35.69 4.96 9.78
N LYS A 243 -34.79 4.34 9.00
CA LYS A 243 -34.36 2.95 9.24
C LYS A 243 -33.64 2.80 10.59
N ASN A 244 -32.86 3.81 11.00
CA ASN A 244 -32.21 3.81 12.32
C ASN A 244 -33.21 3.85 13.47
N ILE A 245 -34.26 4.67 13.36
CA ILE A 245 -35.31 4.77 14.39
C ILE A 245 -36.03 3.43 14.52
N ASN A 246 -36.45 2.82 13.40
CA ASN A 246 -37.12 1.52 13.41
C ASN A 246 -36.23 0.40 14.02
N ASN A 247 -34.93 0.42 13.74
CA ASN A 247 -34.00 -0.56 14.29
C ASN A 247 -33.78 -0.37 15.82
N GLN A 248 -33.83 0.86 16.32
CA GLN A 248 -33.74 1.11 17.76
C GLN A 248 -34.98 0.62 18.49
N ILE A 249 -36.18 0.84 17.93
CA ILE A 249 -37.45 0.41 18.54
C ILE A 249 -37.54 -1.13 18.60
N SER A 250 -37.10 -1.83 17.56
CA SER A 250 -37.14 -3.31 17.51
C SER A 250 -36.09 -3.99 18.41
N LEU A 251 -35.06 -3.29 18.85
CA LEU A 251 -34.10 -3.80 19.84
C LEU A 251 -34.57 -3.58 21.28
N ASP A 252 -35.62 -2.79 21.48
CA ASP A 252 -36.10 -2.34 22.78
C ASP A 252 -37.46 -2.94 23.17
N ASP A 253 -37.80 -4.13 22.65
CA ASP A 253 -39.02 -4.89 22.96
C ASP A 253 -39.11 -5.36 24.45
N THR A 254 -38.20 -4.90 25.31
CA THR A 254 -38.27 -5.00 26.78
C THR A 254 -38.72 -3.72 27.47
N LEU A 255 -38.99 -2.62 26.76
CA LEU A 255 -39.41 -1.34 27.34
C LEU A 255 -40.92 -1.19 27.54
N ASN A 256 -41.24 -0.29 28.46
CA ASN A 256 -42.57 0.07 28.95
C ASN A 256 -43.48 0.52 27.78
N PRO A 257 -44.77 0.13 27.72
CA PRO A 257 -45.66 0.44 26.59
C PRO A 257 -45.77 1.92 26.20
N LYS A 258 -45.41 2.85 27.10
CA LYS A 258 -45.39 4.30 26.82
C LYS A 258 -44.32 4.70 25.81
N ASP A 259 -43.13 4.11 25.87
CA ASP A 259 -42.00 4.47 24.99
C ASP A 259 -42.23 3.96 23.56
N ILE A 260 -42.92 2.82 23.42
CA ILE A 260 -43.35 2.25 22.14
C ILE A 260 -44.37 3.19 21.47
N ILE A 261 -45.31 3.75 22.23
CA ILE A 261 -46.32 4.69 21.69
C ILE A 261 -45.66 5.98 21.21
N GLU A 262 -44.69 6.51 21.95
CA GLU A 262 -43.99 7.75 21.58
C GLU A 262 -43.12 7.55 20.31
N GLY A 263 -42.40 6.43 20.21
CA GLY A 263 -41.67 6.06 19.00
C GLY A 263 -42.59 5.86 17.78
N SER A 264 -43.75 5.24 17.99
CA SER A 264 -44.77 5.03 16.96
C SER A 264 -45.34 6.35 16.44
N ILE A 265 -45.60 7.32 17.34
CA ILE A 265 -46.09 8.65 16.99
C ILE A 265 -45.05 9.43 16.18
N ILE A 266 -43.76 9.34 16.54
CA ILE A 266 -42.67 9.98 15.80
C ILE A 266 -42.57 9.41 14.37
N ILE A 267 -42.64 8.09 14.22
CA ILE A 267 -42.61 7.43 12.91
C ILE A 267 -43.84 7.83 12.08
N GLN A 268 -45.03 7.83 12.69
CA GLN A 268 -46.27 8.17 11.98
C GLN A 268 -46.26 9.64 11.54
N LYS A 269 -45.78 10.56 12.37
CA LYS A 269 -45.61 11.97 12.02
C LYS A 269 -44.62 12.15 10.87
N TYR A 270 -43.52 11.38 10.86
CA TYR A 270 -42.54 11.42 9.77
C TYR A 270 -43.11 10.83 8.47
N ARG A 271 -43.88 9.74 8.55
CA ARG A 271 -44.51 9.08 7.39
C ARG A 271 -45.58 9.97 6.76
N SER A 272 -46.42 10.60 7.58
CA SER A 272 -47.44 11.55 7.15
C SER A 272 -46.86 12.78 6.44
N ASN A 273 -45.69 13.25 6.90
CA ASN A 273 -44.96 14.35 6.25
C ASN A 273 -44.23 13.94 4.96
N SER A 274 -44.01 12.64 4.70
CA SER A 274 -43.36 12.16 3.47
C SER A 274 -44.35 11.91 2.32
N THR A 275 -45.62 11.70 2.62
CA THR A 275 -46.70 11.47 1.64
C THR A 275 -47.35 12.75 1.13
N VAL A 276 -47.02 13.89 1.73
CA VAL A 276 -47.53 15.20 1.34
C VAL A 276 -46.34 16.03 0.86
N THR A 277 -46.52 16.68 -0.30
CA THR A 277 -45.64 17.69 -0.93
C THR A 277 -44.35 17.22 -1.63
N ASP A 278 -44.55 16.65 -2.81
CA ASP A 278 -43.74 16.96 -4.00
C ASP A 278 -44.12 18.37 -4.49
N LYS A 279 -43.47 19.40 -3.91
CA LYS A 279 -43.20 20.74 -4.47
C LYS A 279 -42.86 21.72 -3.34
N THR A 280 -41.61 22.19 -3.36
CA THR A 280 -41.15 23.44 -2.72
C THR A 280 -41.47 23.56 -1.23
N GLN A 281 -40.74 22.81 -0.41
CA GLN A 281 -40.56 23.19 0.99
C GLN A 281 -39.07 23.06 1.32
N ASP A 282 -38.44 24.22 1.55
CA ASP A 282 -37.22 24.34 2.35
C ASP A 282 -37.56 23.78 3.74
N SER A 283 -37.57 22.45 3.86
CA SER A 283 -37.84 21.78 5.11
C SER A 283 -36.62 21.97 5.98
N ALA A 284 -36.77 22.79 7.02
CA ALA A 284 -35.82 22.83 8.13
C ALA A 284 -35.42 21.40 8.48
N MET A 285 -34.13 21.11 8.35
CA MET A 285 -33.58 19.77 8.56
C MET A 285 -33.98 19.29 9.96
N THR A 286 -34.57 18.10 10.04
CA THR A 286 -35.05 17.59 11.33
C THR A 286 -33.87 17.28 12.24
N GLU A 287 -34.06 17.42 13.56
CA GLU A 287 -32.99 17.18 14.56
C GLU A 287 -32.39 15.77 14.45
N THR A 288 -33.21 14.79 14.04
CA THR A 288 -32.78 13.41 13.80
C THR A 288 -31.91 13.25 12.56
N GLU A 289 -32.22 13.97 11.47
CA GLU A 289 -31.36 14.06 10.27
C GLU A 289 -30.03 14.76 10.59
N PHE A 290 -30.07 15.87 11.33
CA PHE A 290 -28.86 16.56 11.80
C PHE A 290 -27.97 15.63 12.64
N THR A 291 -28.56 14.93 13.60
CA THR A 291 -27.84 13.99 14.46
C THR A 291 -27.23 12.84 13.65
N TYR A 292 -27.94 12.32 12.64
CA TYR A 292 -27.41 11.29 11.75
C TYR A 292 -26.23 11.82 10.92
N ILE A 293 -26.33 13.03 10.34
CA ILE A 293 -25.23 13.67 9.60
C ILE A 293 -24.01 13.82 10.49
N VAL A 294 -24.16 14.37 11.69
CA VAL A 294 -23.03 14.57 12.61
C VAL A 294 -22.38 13.24 12.94
N LYS A 295 -23.15 12.17 13.18
CA LYS A 295 -22.60 10.82 13.40
C LYS A 295 -21.89 10.28 12.16
N CYS A 296 -22.45 10.47 10.97
CA CYS A 296 -21.87 10.00 9.71
C CYS A 296 -20.56 10.76 9.37
N ILE A 297 -20.55 12.08 9.54
CA ILE A 297 -19.35 12.93 9.36
C ILE A 297 -18.29 12.54 10.38
N ARG A 298 -18.63 12.43 11.67
CA ARG A 298 -17.67 12.06 12.73
C ARG A 298 -17.07 10.67 12.47
N HIS A 299 -17.86 9.75 11.95
CA HIS A 299 -17.38 8.41 11.57
C HIS A 299 -16.36 8.48 10.43
N HIS A 300 -16.65 9.22 9.35
CA HIS A 300 -15.69 9.37 8.25
C HIS A 300 -14.46 10.19 8.65
N GLN A 301 -14.60 11.18 9.53
CA GLN A 301 -13.48 11.93 10.11
C GLN A 301 -12.58 11.04 10.97
N SER A 302 -13.12 10.05 11.69
CA SER A 302 -12.31 9.11 12.48
C SER A 302 -11.46 8.16 11.64
N MET A 303 -11.63 8.17 10.32
CA MET A 303 -10.84 7.39 9.36
C MET A 303 -9.69 8.18 8.71
N LEU A 304 -9.70 9.51 8.82
CA LEU A 304 -8.63 10.41 8.38
C LEU A 304 -7.58 10.57 9.50
#